data_AF-E0S0T8-F1
#
_entry.id   AF-E0S0T8-F1
#
_cell.length_a   1.000
_cell.length_b   1.000
_cell.length_c   1.000
_cell.angle_alpha   90.00
_cell.angle_beta   90.00
_cell.angle_gamma   90.00
#
_symmetry.space_group_name_H-M   'P 1'
#
loop_
_entity.id
_entity.type
_entity.pdbx_description
1 polymer ?
#
loop_
_entity_poly.entity_id
_entity_poly.type
_entity_poly.pdbx_seq_one_letter_code
_entity_poly.pdbx_strand_id
1 'polypeptide(L)'
;MKKSAGKAVAVIIIANIFLIMFAFCGHIFSKFTYSDHLDEKVITVDDKDITLREFGYYIYEVEAFVQNQALLYDPENPGLWWNTHFSAGMDSQFVCDYAKKVAINMCIADEIYYRQALSQGLSLTSNEEAQVLDDVSNLINNMDSRQLLSTGLDEKIIFDISKKHALASKCAEKLVKDRNLAAYYEEPAGEVNWDGAYFQEKILPEHTIRMNDSVLDKITFGKITVNLL
;
A
#
# COMPACT_ATOMS: atom_id res chain seq x y z
N MET A 1 29.54 54.69 -16.51
CA MET A 1 28.40 54.07 -15.78
C MET A 1 28.02 52.65 -16.23
N LYS A 2 28.27 52.20 -17.47
CA LYS A 2 27.89 50.84 -17.96
C LYS A 2 28.56 49.63 -17.26
N LYS A 3 29.80 49.75 -16.77
CA LYS A 3 30.54 48.64 -16.12
C LYS A 3 29.95 48.20 -14.77
N SER A 4 29.22 49.08 -14.07
CA SER A 4 28.63 48.79 -12.75
C SER A 4 27.34 47.97 -12.89
N ALA A 5 26.54 48.25 -13.92
CA ALA A 5 25.29 47.55 -14.18
C ALA A 5 25.52 46.06 -14.55
N GLY A 6 26.54 45.77 -15.38
CA GLY A 6 26.87 44.38 -15.74
C GLY A 6 27.35 43.54 -14.55
N LYS A 7 28.06 44.14 -13.59
CA LYS A 7 28.45 43.48 -12.34
C LYS A 7 27.25 43.21 -11.43
N ALA A 8 26.34 44.17 -11.31
CA ALA A 8 25.10 43.99 -10.54
C ALA A 8 24.22 42.89 -11.13
N VAL A 9 24.06 42.84 -12.46
CA VAL A 9 23.30 41.78 -13.14
C VAL A 9 23.94 40.41 -12.94
N ALA A 10 25.27 40.31 -13.04
CA ALA A 10 25.98 39.04 -12.80
C ALA A 10 25.81 38.54 -11.35
N VAL A 11 25.86 39.45 -10.36
CA VAL A 11 25.65 39.11 -8.94
C VAL A 11 24.22 38.59 -8.71
N ILE A 12 23.21 39.23 -9.33
CA ILE A 12 21.81 38.81 -9.21
C ILE A 12 21.60 37.42 -9.83
N ILE A 13 22.19 37.14 -10.99
CA ILE A 13 22.09 35.82 -11.64
C ILE A 13 22.73 34.74 -10.75
N ILE A 14 23.93 34.99 -10.22
CA ILE A 14 24.61 34.06 -9.32
C ILE A 14 23.80 33.81 -8.05
N ALA A 15 23.23 34.85 -7.44
CA ALA A 15 22.37 34.72 -6.27
C ALA A 15 21.11 33.87 -6.55
N ASN A 16 20.50 34.01 -7.73
CA ASN A 16 19.36 33.18 -8.13
C ASN A 16 19.75 31.71 -8.36
N ILE A 17 20.92 31.45 -8.96
CA ILE A 17 21.44 30.08 -9.11
C ILE A 17 21.67 29.45 -7.73
N PHE A 18 22.25 30.18 -6.79
CA PHE A 18 22.43 29.69 -5.42
C PHE A 18 21.10 29.47 -4.70
N LEU A 19 20.10 30.34 -4.88
CA LEU A 19 18.76 30.15 -4.31
C LEU A 19 18.08 28.88 -4.87
N ILE A 20 18.16 28.66 -6.18
CA ILE A 20 17.64 27.45 -6.83
C ILE A 20 18.39 26.22 -6.31
N MET A 21 19.73 26.29 -6.22
CA MET A 21 20.55 25.20 -5.70
C MET A 21 20.25 24.91 -4.22
N PHE A 22 20.02 25.93 -3.40
CA PHE A 22 19.68 25.76 -1.98
C PHE A 22 18.26 25.20 -1.80
N ALA A 23 17.30 25.63 -2.61
CA ALA A 23 15.94 25.07 -2.63
C ALA A 23 15.94 23.62 -3.12
N PHE A 24 16.71 23.32 -4.17
CA PHE A 24 16.85 21.98 -4.71
C PHE A 24 17.59 21.06 -3.73
N CYS A 25 18.67 21.54 -3.09
CA CYS A 25 19.32 20.84 -2.00
C CYS A 25 18.38 20.63 -0.81
N GLY A 26 17.64 21.65 -0.37
CA GLY A 26 16.66 21.50 0.72
C GLY A 26 15.59 20.46 0.42
N HIS A 27 15.12 20.39 -0.83
CA HIS A 27 14.17 19.39 -1.28
C HIS A 27 14.80 17.99 -1.44
N ILE A 28 16.05 17.90 -1.87
CA ILE A 28 16.80 16.62 -1.96
C ILE A 28 17.16 16.09 -0.55
N PHE A 29 17.45 16.98 0.40
CA PHE A 29 17.89 16.62 1.74
C PHE A 29 16.75 16.39 2.74
N SER A 30 15.49 16.72 2.42
CA SER A 30 14.37 16.27 3.23
C SER A 30 14.18 14.75 3.02
N LYS A 31 14.80 13.96 3.91
CA LYS A 31 14.59 12.51 3.95
C LYS A 31 13.12 12.24 4.26
N PHE A 32 12.45 11.43 3.44
CA PHE A 32 11.10 10.98 3.74
C PHE A 32 11.15 10.05 4.96
N THR A 33 10.43 10.42 6.01
CA THR A 33 10.26 9.60 7.21
C THR A 33 8.82 9.16 7.27
N TYR A 34 8.56 7.86 7.13
CA TYR A 34 7.20 7.32 7.06
C TYR A 34 6.28 7.84 8.18
N SER A 35 6.78 7.82 9.42
CA SER A 35 6.02 8.22 10.62
C SER A 35 5.63 9.71 10.66
N ASP A 36 6.26 10.57 9.85
CA ASP A 36 5.90 12.00 9.74
C ASP A 36 4.68 12.23 8.83
N HIS A 37 4.28 11.22 8.05
CA HIS A 37 3.26 11.31 7.01
C HIS A 37 2.03 10.42 7.27
N LEU A 38 1.89 9.88 8.49
CA LEU A 38 0.90 8.84 8.83
C LEU A 38 -0.55 9.23 8.49
N ASP A 39 -0.92 10.48 8.72
CA ASP A 39 -2.29 10.95 8.51
C ASP A 39 -2.51 11.55 7.11
N GLU A 40 -1.49 11.50 6.24
CA GLU A 40 -1.64 11.89 4.84
C GLU A 40 -2.47 10.88 4.07
N LYS A 41 -3.35 11.38 3.20
CA LYS A 41 -4.16 10.56 2.32
C LYS A 41 -3.29 10.01 1.19
N VAL A 42 -3.29 8.69 1.04
CA VAL A 42 -2.44 8.01 0.04
C VAL A 42 -3.25 7.35 -1.07
N ILE A 43 -4.43 6.85 -0.73
CA ILE A 43 -5.36 6.22 -1.69
C ILE A 43 -6.76 6.77 -1.41
N THR A 44 -7.48 7.12 -2.47
CA THR A 44 -8.90 7.44 -2.39
C THR A 44 -9.65 6.47 -3.31
N VAL A 45 -10.64 5.77 -2.75
CA VAL A 45 -11.57 4.91 -3.49
C VAL A 45 -12.94 5.58 -3.46
N ASP A 46 -13.38 6.07 -4.61
CA ASP A 46 -14.54 6.95 -4.78
C ASP A 46 -14.45 8.21 -3.90
N ASP A 47 -15.17 8.21 -2.77
CA ASP A 47 -15.24 9.27 -1.77
C ASP A 47 -14.55 8.90 -0.44
N LYS A 48 -14.05 7.67 -0.29
CA LYS A 48 -13.32 7.25 0.92
C LYS A 48 -11.83 7.47 0.75
N ASP A 49 -11.31 8.38 1.56
CA ASP A 49 -9.87 8.58 1.72
C ASP A 49 -9.27 7.58 2.71
N ILE A 50 -8.13 7.00 2.34
CA ILE A 50 -7.33 6.07 3.12
C ILE A 50 -5.99 6.75 3.42
N THR A 51 -5.69 6.87 4.70
CA THR A 51 -4.46 7.45 5.23
C THR A 51 -3.27 6.50 5.10
N LEU A 52 -2.05 7.02 5.15
CA LEU A 52 -0.83 6.20 5.16
C LEU A 52 -0.81 5.23 6.37
N ARG A 53 -1.38 5.64 7.51
CA ARG A 53 -1.55 4.82 8.70
C ARG A 53 -2.47 3.62 8.44
N GLU A 54 -3.65 3.85 7.87
CA GLU A 54 -4.56 2.77 7.48
C GLU A 54 -3.92 1.86 6.42
N PHE A 55 -3.26 2.45 5.42
CA PHE A 55 -2.55 1.69 4.38
C PHE A 55 -1.39 0.85 4.97
N GLY A 56 -0.81 1.29 6.08
CA GLY A 56 0.25 0.58 6.82
C GLY A 56 -0.12 -0.85 7.20
N TYR A 57 -1.40 -1.17 7.38
CA TYR A 57 -1.85 -2.56 7.58
C TYR A 57 -1.51 -3.45 6.37
N TYR A 58 -1.84 -2.99 5.16
CA TYR A 58 -1.56 -3.71 3.92
C TYR A 58 -0.06 -3.78 3.63
N ILE A 59 0.69 -2.74 4.00
CA ILE A 59 2.16 -2.76 3.94
C ILE A 59 2.71 -3.86 4.83
N TYR A 60 2.27 -3.93 6.08
CA TYR A 60 2.71 -4.96 7.02
C TYR A 60 2.42 -6.37 6.52
N GLU A 61 1.17 -6.65 6.10
CA GLU A 61 0.77 -7.97 5.63
C GLU A 61 1.62 -8.45 4.44
N VAL A 62 1.78 -7.56 3.44
CA VAL A 62 2.56 -7.90 2.23
C VAL A 62 4.06 -7.98 2.54
N GLU A 63 4.61 -7.08 3.38
CA GLU A 63 6.00 -7.16 3.80
C GLU A 63 6.29 -8.42 4.60
N ALA A 64 5.43 -8.82 5.53
CA ALA A 64 5.58 -10.06 6.30
C ALA A 64 5.56 -11.28 5.37
N PHE A 65 4.62 -11.33 4.43
CA PHE A 65 4.52 -12.43 3.45
C PHE A 65 5.79 -12.55 2.59
N VAL A 66 6.23 -11.45 1.98
CA VAL A 66 7.42 -11.45 1.11
C VAL A 66 8.70 -11.65 1.92
N GLN A 67 8.77 -11.16 3.16
CA GLN A 67 9.91 -11.38 4.04
C GLN A 67 10.07 -12.86 4.40
N ASN A 68 8.99 -13.60 4.60
CA ASN A 68 9.07 -15.05 4.80
C ASN A 68 9.70 -15.75 3.59
N GLN A 69 9.39 -15.31 2.36
CA GLN A 69 10.05 -15.81 1.14
C GLN A 69 11.52 -15.39 1.09
N ALA A 70 11.83 -14.14 1.46
CA ALA A 70 13.18 -13.62 1.50
C ALA A 70 14.09 -14.42 2.45
N LEU A 71 13.59 -14.75 3.64
CA LEU A 71 14.30 -15.53 4.66
C LEU A 71 14.51 -16.98 4.23
N LEU A 72 13.58 -17.55 3.45
CA LEU A 72 13.76 -18.88 2.85
C LEU A 72 14.81 -18.87 1.73
N TYR A 73 14.91 -17.76 0.99
CA TYR A 73 15.88 -17.60 -0.10
C TYR A 73 17.30 -17.37 0.42
N ASP A 74 17.48 -16.39 1.31
CA ASP A 74 18.75 -16.07 1.97
C ASP A 74 18.47 -15.50 3.38
N PRO A 75 18.59 -16.30 4.45
CA PRO A 75 18.31 -15.85 5.80
C PRO A 75 19.34 -14.84 6.34
N GLU A 76 20.56 -14.84 5.82
CA GLU A 76 21.63 -13.92 6.25
C GLU A 76 21.49 -12.55 5.58
N ASN A 77 20.93 -12.51 4.37
CA ASN A 77 20.70 -11.28 3.63
C ASN A 77 19.33 -11.26 2.91
N PRO A 78 18.21 -11.22 3.65
CA PRO A 78 16.88 -11.19 3.05
C PRO A 78 16.63 -9.94 2.19
N GLY A 79 17.40 -8.87 2.41
CA GLY A 79 17.37 -7.67 1.58
C GLY A 79 17.74 -7.94 0.12
N LEU A 80 18.51 -8.99 -0.19
CA LEU A 80 18.82 -9.37 -1.57
C LEU A 80 17.54 -9.74 -2.34
N TRP A 81 16.66 -10.53 -1.71
CA TRP A 81 15.39 -10.92 -2.32
C TRP A 81 14.53 -9.72 -2.67
N TRP A 82 14.40 -8.77 -1.75
CA TRP A 82 13.64 -7.52 -1.96
C TRP A 82 14.13 -6.69 -3.15
N ASN A 83 15.42 -6.79 -3.49
CA ASN A 83 16.05 -6.11 -4.62
C ASN A 83 16.22 -7.01 -5.85
N THR A 84 15.67 -8.23 -5.83
CA THR A 84 15.65 -9.11 -7.00
C THR A 84 14.71 -8.54 -8.05
N HIS A 85 15.18 -8.51 -9.28
CA HIS A 85 14.40 -8.12 -10.45
C HIS A 85 13.95 -9.37 -11.20
N PHE A 86 12.64 -9.56 -11.34
CA PHE A 86 12.10 -10.64 -12.16
C PHE A 86 12.00 -10.18 -13.60
N SER A 87 12.56 -10.97 -14.51
CA SER A 87 12.48 -10.71 -15.95
C SER A 87 11.27 -11.45 -16.54
N ALA A 88 10.22 -10.71 -16.86
CA ALA A 88 8.97 -11.22 -17.42
C ALA A 88 8.54 -10.39 -18.66
N GLY A 89 9.50 -10.02 -19.52
CA GLY A 89 9.21 -9.18 -20.67
C GLY A 89 8.80 -7.76 -20.26
N MET A 90 7.64 -7.29 -20.71
CA MET A 90 7.12 -5.95 -20.37
C MET A 90 6.73 -5.82 -18.89
N ASP A 91 6.48 -6.94 -18.20
CA ASP A 91 6.08 -6.97 -16.80
C ASP A 91 7.26 -7.15 -15.84
N SER A 92 8.48 -6.90 -16.32
CA SER A 92 9.68 -7.01 -15.49
C SER A 92 9.72 -5.91 -14.43
N GLN A 93 9.91 -6.29 -13.18
CA GLN A 93 9.90 -5.37 -12.04
C GLN A 93 10.68 -5.95 -10.85
N PHE A 94 11.04 -5.09 -9.90
CA PHE A 94 11.61 -5.51 -8.63
C PHE A 94 10.55 -6.13 -7.72
N VAL A 95 10.97 -7.04 -6.84
CA VAL A 95 10.11 -7.61 -5.79
C VAL A 95 9.45 -6.53 -4.94
N CYS A 96 10.20 -5.48 -4.55
CA CYS A 96 9.67 -4.37 -3.76
C CYS A 96 8.57 -3.58 -4.49
N ASP A 97 8.72 -3.35 -5.79
CA ASP A 97 7.72 -2.64 -6.61
C ASP A 97 6.46 -3.50 -6.79
N TYR A 98 6.65 -4.80 -7.03
CA TYR A 98 5.53 -5.73 -7.09
C TYR A 98 4.77 -5.79 -5.77
N ALA A 99 5.47 -5.94 -4.65
CA ALA A 99 4.89 -5.94 -3.31
C ALA A 99 4.07 -4.67 -3.03
N LYS A 100 4.59 -3.49 -3.42
CA LYS A 100 3.84 -2.24 -3.33
C LYS A 100 2.54 -2.30 -4.14
N LYS A 101 2.61 -2.76 -5.39
CA LYS A 101 1.43 -2.94 -6.26
C LYS A 101 0.41 -3.89 -5.64
N VAL A 102 0.85 -5.01 -5.06
CA VAL A 102 -0.02 -5.96 -4.34
C VAL A 102 -0.74 -5.25 -3.19
N ALA A 103 -0.02 -4.56 -2.31
CA ALA A 103 -0.62 -3.87 -1.16
C ALA A 103 -1.65 -2.81 -1.59
N ILE A 104 -1.33 -2.00 -2.61
CA ILE A 104 -2.25 -0.99 -3.16
C ILE A 104 -3.52 -1.67 -3.68
N ASN A 105 -3.39 -2.72 -4.49
CA ASN A 105 -4.53 -3.39 -5.09
C ASN A 105 -5.38 -4.11 -4.04
N MET A 106 -4.77 -4.75 -3.04
CA MET A 106 -5.49 -5.34 -1.90
C MET A 106 -6.31 -4.28 -1.15
N CYS A 107 -5.69 -3.14 -0.84
CA CYS A 107 -6.36 -2.04 -0.16
C CYS A 107 -7.58 -1.51 -0.94
N ILE A 108 -7.43 -1.35 -2.26
CA ILE A 108 -8.52 -0.90 -3.15
C ILE A 108 -9.63 -1.95 -3.21
N ALA A 109 -9.29 -3.22 -3.44
CA ALA A 109 -10.26 -4.30 -3.56
C ALA A 109 -11.07 -4.48 -2.27
N ASP A 110 -10.41 -4.43 -1.12
CA ASP A 110 -11.07 -4.49 0.20
C ASP A 110 -12.07 -3.35 0.37
N GLU A 111 -11.69 -2.12 0.04
CA GLU A 111 -12.60 -0.97 0.18
C GLU A 111 -13.82 -1.09 -0.75
N ILE A 112 -13.60 -1.49 -2.01
CA ILE A 112 -14.69 -1.70 -2.99
C ILE A 112 -15.65 -2.77 -2.49
N TYR A 113 -15.15 -3.96 -2.17
CA TYR A 113 -15.99 -5.07 -1.76
C TYR A 113 -16.63 -4.84 -0.40
N TYR A 114 -15.96 -4.15 0.53
CA TYR A 114 -16.55 -3.75 1.80
C TYR A 114 -17.77 -2.85 1.59
N ARG A 115 -17.66 -1.81 0.76
CA ARG A 115 -18.80 -0.91 0.47
C ARG A 115 -19.92 -1.64 -0.25
N GLN A 116 -19.58 -2.54 -1.16
CA GLN A 116 -20.56 -3.42 -1.80
C GLN A 116 -21.25 -4.34 -0.78
N ALA A 117 -20.52 -4.87 0.20
CA ALA A 117 -21.09 -5.67 1.26
C ALA A 117 -22.09 -4.87 2.11
N LEU A 118 -21.72 -3.65 2.49
CA LEU A 118 -22.58 -2.74 3.23
C LEU A 118 -23.86 -2.38 2.45
N SER A 119 -23.75 -2.10 1.15
CA SER A 119 -24.92 -1.77 0.33
C SER A 119 -25.88 -2.95 0.15
N GLN A 120 -25.37 -4.17 0.21
CA GLN A 120 -26.15 -5.42 0.21
C GLN A 120 -26.68 -5.80 1.60
N GLY A 121 -26.34 -5.05 2.65
CA GLY A 121 -26.73 -5.38 4.03
C GLY A 121 -26.05 -6.64 4.56
N LEU A 122 -24.89 -7.02 4.03
CA LEU A 122 -24.10 -8.13 4.56
C LEU A 122 -23.55 -7.76 5.94
N SER A 123 -23.51 -8.76 6.81
CA SER A 123 -22.85 -8.66 8.10
C SER A 123 -22.05 -9.93 8.38
N LEU A 124 -21.08 -9.80 9.29
CA LEU A 124 -20.45 -10.95 9.90
C LEU A 124 -21.43 -11.59 10.89
N THR A 125 -21.36 -12.91 10.99
CA THR A 125 -21.99 -13.73 12.03
C THR A 125 -21.13 -13.67 13.28
N SER A 126 -21.69 -14.06 14.44
CA SER A 126 -20.93 -14.06 15.69
C SER A 126 -19.66 -14.92 15.64
N ASN A 127 -19.66 -16.02 14.87
CA ASN A 127 -18.49 -16.87 14.70
C ASN A 127 -17.41 -16.17 13.84
N GLU A 128 -17.81 -15.49 12.76
CA GLU A 128 -16.88 -14.73 11.93
C GLU A 128 -16.32 -13.52 12.71
N GLU A 129 -17.13 -12.85 13.53
CA GLU A 129 -16.63 -11.78 14.41
C GLU A 129 -15.64 -12.27 15.46
N ALA A 130 -15.89 -13.46 16.04
CA ALA A 130 -14.93 -14.09 16.96
C ALA A 130 -13.62 -14.44 16.25
N GLN A 131 -13.69 -14.98 15.03
CA GLN A 131 -12.50 -15.28 14.23
C GLN A 131 -11.68 -14.01 13.94
N VAL A 132 -12.33 -12.90 13.58
CA VAL A 132 -11.64 -11.62 13.37
C VAL A 132 -10.91 -11.16 14.64
N LEU A 133 -11.51 -11.33 15.82
CA LEU A 133 -10.86 -10.96 17.10
C LEU A 133 -9.64 -11.84 17.40
N ASP A 134 -9.74 -13.14 17.14
CA ASP A 134 -8.62 -14.08 17.30
C ASP A 134 -7.48 -13.74 16.33
N ASP A 135 -7.81 -13.45 15.06
CA ASP A 135 -6.83 -13.07 14.03
C ASP A 135 -6.14 -11.75 14.37
N VAL A 136 -6.89 -10.74 14.83
CA VAL A 136 -6.34 -9.44 15.29
C VAL A 136 -5.40 -9.64 16.47
N SER A 137 -5.78 -10.48 17.43
CA SER A 137 -4.94 -10.80 18.59
C SER A 137 -3.63 -11.47 18.15
N ASN A 138 -3.70 -12.42 17.21
CA ASN A 138 -2.53 -13.08 16.65
C ASN A 138 -1.64 -12.11 15.88
N LEU A 139 -2.22 -11.22 15.06
CA LEU A 139 -1.49 -10.23 14.28
C LEU A 139 -0.72 -9.28 15.21
N ILE A 140 -1.38 -8.72 16.23
CA ILE A 140 -0.75 -7.83 17.21
C ILE A 140 0.37 -8.54 17.97
N ASN A 141 0.18 -9.80 18.36
CA ASN A 141 1.22 -10.58 19.05
C ASN A 141 2.44 -10.87 18.18
N ASN A 142 2.27 -10.91 16.85
CA ASN A 142 3.35 -11.11 15.89
C ASN A 142 4.06 -9.80 15.50
N MET A 143 3.38 -8.65 15.65
CA MET A 143 3.98 -7.34 15.41
C MET A 143 4.92 -6.92 16.55
N ASP A 144 6.16 -6.54 16.21
CA ASP A 144 7.07 -5.93 17.17
C ASP A 144 6.77 -4.42 17.37
N SER A 145 7.27 -3.85 18.48
CA SER A 145 7.00 -2.45 18.80
C SER A 145 7.53 -1.46 17.75
N ARG A 146 8.60 -1.80 17.02
CA ARG A 146 9.15 -0.94 15.96
C ARG A 146 8.24 -0.94 14.75
N GLN A 147 7.63 -2.08 14.42
CA GLN A 147 6.65 -2.19 13.33
C GLN A 147 5.39 -1.37 13.62
N LEU A 148 4.87 -1.45 14.85
CA LEU A 148 3.74 -0.62 15.31
C LEU A 148 4.09 0.88 15.29
N LEU A 149 5.27 1.26 15.80
CA LEU A 149 5.71 2.66 15.79
C LEU A 149 5.94 3.20 14.37
N SER A 150 6.54 2.40 13.49
CA SER A 150 6.81 2.78 12.09
C SER A 150 5.51 3.05 11.35
N THR A 151 4.56 2.13 11.41
CA THR A 151 3.27 2.21 10.70
C THR A 151 2.26 3.12 11.39
N GLY A 152 2.42 3.38 12.69
CA GLY A 152 1.43 4.08 13.50
C GLY A 152 0.13 3.30 13.71
N LEU A 153 0.13 1.99 13.45
CA LEU A 153 -1.02 1.13 13.69
C LEU A 153 -1.25 0.97 15.19
N ASP A 154 -2.52 0.95 15.58
CA ASP A 154 -2.97 0.56 16.90
C ASP A 154 -4.00 -0.57 16.79
N GLU A 155 -4.33 -1.18 17.93
CA GLU A 155 -5.28 -2.30 18.01
C GLU A 155 -6.63 -1.97 17.37
N LYS A 156 -7.11 -0.73 17.52
CA LYS A 156 -8.39 -0.32 16.97
C LYS A 156 -8.34 -0.25 15.44
N ILE A 157 -7.29 0.33 14.87
CA ILE A 157 -7.11 0.43 13.42
C ILE A 157 -6.96 -0.96 12.81
N ILE A 158 -6.14 -1.82 13.43
CA ILE A 158 -5.97 -3.21 13.01
C ILE A 158 -7.33 -3.91 13.04
N PHE A 159 -8.08 -3.82 14.13
CA PHE A 159 -9.41 -4.42 14.23
C PHE A 159 -10.38 -3.91 13.17
N ASP A 160 -10.46 -2.60 12.96
CA ASP A 160 -11.37 -2.01 11.98
C ASP A 160 -11.05 -2.46 10.55
N ILE A 161 -9.77 -2.56 10.19
CA ILE A 161 -9.32 -3.05 8.88
C ILE A 161 -9.52 -4.56 8.74
N SER A 162 -9.21 -5.36 9.76
CA SER A 162 -9.46 -6.81 9.72
C SER A 162 -10.95 -7.13 9.60
N LYS A 163 -11.83 -6.37 10.28
CA LYS A 163 -13.28 -6.48 10.13
C LYS A 163 -13.73 -6.09 8.71
N LYS A 164 -13.17 -5.02 8.16
CA LYS A 164 -13.40 -4.59 6.77
C LYS A 164 -13.03 -5.71 5.80
N HIS A 165 -11.81 -6.25 5.92
CA HIS A 165 -11.28 -7.31 5.09
C HIS A 165 -12.17 -8.57 5.14
N ALA A 166 -12.57 -9.01 6.33
CA ALA A 166 -13.47 -10.17 6.48
C ALA A 166 -14.81 -9.97 5.76
N LEU A 167 -15.39 -8.77 5.85
CA LEU A 167 -16.64 -8.46 5.18
C LEU A 167 -16.48 -8.33 3.65
N ALA A 168 -15.36 -7.76 3.20
CA ALA A 168 -14.99 -7.68 1.79
C ALA A 168 -14.83 -9.08 1.17
N SER A 169 -14.07 -9.97 1.83
CA SER A 169 -13.89 -11.36 1.41
C SER A 169 -15.21 -12.11 1.32
N LYS A 170 -16.09 -11.93 2.32
CA LYS A 170 -17.45 -12.50 2.29
C LYS A 170 -18.28 -12.00 1.10
N CYS A 171 -18.14 -10.73 0.72
CA CYS A 171 -18.81 -10.17 -0.45
C CYS A 171 -18.25 -10.74 -1.76
N ALA A 172 -16.93 -10.86 -1.89
CA ALA A 172 -16.29 -11.47 -3.05
C ALA A 172 -16.72 -12.93 -3.24
N GLU A 173 -16.77 -13.72 -2.16
CA GLU A 173 -17.27 -15.10 -2.20
C GLU A 173 -18.75 -15.19 -2.61
N LYS A 174 -19.58 -14.25 -2.15
CA LYS A 174 -20.98 -14.17 -2.56
C LYS A 174 -21.10 -13.81 -4.03
N LEU A 175 -20.27 -12.90 -4.54
CA LEU A 175 -20.25 -12.49 -5.94
C LEU A 175 -19.95 -13.68 -6.87
N VAL A 176 -18.96 -14.52 -6.51
CA VAL A 176 -18.64 -15.76 -7.23
C VAL A 176 -19.87 -16.66 -7.39
N LYS A 177 -20.64 -16.83 -6.31
CA LYS A 177 -21.86 -17.65 -6.28
C LYS A 177 -22.99 -17.01 -7.10
N ASP A 178 -23.26 -15.74 -6.89
CA ASP A 178 -24.37 -15.01 -7.53
C ASP A 178 -24.17 -14.85 -9.04
N ARG A 179 -22.92 -14.74 -9.50
CA ARG A 179 -22.56 -14.67 -10.93
C ARG A 179 -22.27 -16.03 -11.56
N ASN A 180 -22.32 -17.10 -10.76
CA ASN A 180 -21.98 -18.46 -11.19
C ASN A 180 -20.62 -18.53 -11.92
N LEU A 181 -19.61 -17.84 -11.40
CA LEU A 181 -18.29 -17.76 -12.03
C LEU A 181 -17.60 -19.12 -12.11
N ALA A 182 -17.97 -20.06 -11.23
CA ALA A 182 -17.55 -21.46 -11.29
C ALA A 182 -17.92 -22.19 -12.59
N ALA A 183 -18.87 -21.67 -13.37
CA ALA A 183 -19.16 -22.20 -14.70
C ALA A 183 -18.17 -21.75 -15.79
N TYR A 184 -17.38 -20.72 -15.52
CA TYR A 184 -16.51 -20.05 -16.50
C TYR A 184 -15.02 -20.15 -16.17
N TYR A 185 -14.68 -20.33 -14.89
CA TYR A 185 -13.31 -20.28 -14.40
C TYR A 185 -12.99 -21.48 -13.50
N GLU A 186 -11.77 -22.00 -13.62
CA GLU A 186 -11.27 -23.10 -12.80
C GLU A 186 -11.03 -22.66 -11.34
N GLU A 187 -10.56 -21.43 -11.15
CA GLU A 187 -10.36 -20.79 -9.84
C GLU A 187 -11.17 -19.49 -9.70
N PRO A 188 -12.50 -19.57 -9.53
CA PRO A 188 -13.38 -18.39 -9.53
C PRO A 188 -13.06 -17.36 -8.45
N ALA A 189 -12.52 -17.81 -7.32
CA ALA A 189 -12.07 -16.92 -6.24
C ALA A 189 -10.87 -16.06 -6.67
N GLY A 190 -9.95 -16.61 -7.48
CA GLY A 190 -8.84 -15.86 -8.05
C GLY A 190 -9.29 -14.75 -8.99
N GLU A 191 -10.38 -14.96 -9.72
CA GLU A 191 -10.91 -13.97 -10.66
C GLU A 191 -11.49 -12.72 -10.00
N VAL A 192 -12.05 -12.88 -8.81
CA VAL A 192 -12.59 -11.76 -8.02
C VAL A 192 -11.55 -11.19 -7.05
N ASN A 193 -10.35 -11.78 -6.97
CA ASN A 193 -9.25 -11.23 -6.20
C ASN A 193 -8.74 -9.92 -6.81
N TRP A 194 -7.93 -9.17 -6.07
CA TRP A 194 -7.40 -7.87 -6.48
C TRP A 194 -6.62 -7.87 -7.81
N ASP A 195 -6.02 -9.00 -8.23
CA ASP A 195 -5.38 -9.20 -9.54
C ASP A 195 -6.19 -10.02 -10.53
N GLY A 196 -7.35 -10.54 -10.12
CA GLY A 196 -8.20 -11.36 -10.95
C GLY A 196 -8.75 -10.62 -12.16
N ALA A 197 -8.91 -11.31 -13.29
CA ALA A 197 -9.34 -10.67 -14.53
C ALA A 197 -10.76 -10.11 -14.39
N TYR A 198 -11.66 -10.81 -13.69
CA TYR A 198 -13.00 -10.29 -13.43
C TYR A 198 -12.97 -9.00 -12.60
N PHE A 199 -12.17 -8.93 -11.53
CA PHE A 199 -12.02 -7.70 -10.76
C PHE A 199 -11.47 -6.56 -11.61
N GLN A 200 -10.37 -6.79 -12.33
CA GLN A 200 -9.69 -5.76 -13.13
C GLN A 200 -10.54 -5.25 -14.31
N GLU A 201 -11.30 -6.13 -14.96
CA GLU A 201 -12.06 -5.77 -16.16
C GLU A 201 -13.51 -5.37 -15.91
N LYS A 202 -14.10 -5.79 -14.78
CA LYS A 202 -15.54 -5.59 -14.49
C LYS A 202 -15.81 -4.79 -13.25
N ILE A 203 -15.04 -4.98 -12.19
CA ILE A 203 -15.31 -4.32 -10.89
C ILE A 203 -14.56 -3.00 -10.81
N LEU A 204 -13.23 -3.03 -10.90
CA LEU A 204 -12.38 -1.85 -10.74
C LEU A 204 -12.77 -0.66 -11.66
N PRO A 205 -13.14 -0.85 -12.94
CA PRO A 205 -13.51 0.26 -13.83
C PRO A 205 -14.80 1.00 -13.43
N GLU A 206 -15.63 0.43 -12.55
CA GLU A 206 -16.84 1.08 -12.04
C GLU A 206 -16.55 2.10 -10.93
N HIS A 207 -15.31 2.14 -10.43
CA HIS A 207 -14.88 2.96 -9.31
C HIS A 207 -13.86 4.03 -9.71
N THR A 208 -13.87 5.15 -8.99
CA THR A 208 -12.87 6.22 -9.19
C THR A 208 -11.74 6.05 -8.19
N ILE A 209 -10.54 5.74 -8.68
CA ILE A 209 -9.34 5.62 -7.85
C ILE A 209 -8.46 6.86 -8.01
N ARG A 210 -8.01 7.44 -6.89
CA ARG A 210 -6.95 8.46 -6.88
C ARG A 210 -5.83 8.02 -5.96
N MET A 211 -4.60 8.17 -6.42
CA MET A 211 -3.39 7.86 -5.67
C MET A 211 -2.59 9.13 -5.42
N ASN A 212 -1.95 9.21 -4.25
CA ASN A 212 -1.02 10.28 -3.93
C ASN A 212 0.41 9.83 -4.22
N ASP A 213 0.80 9.91 -5.49
CA ASP A 213 2.11 9.46 -5.96
C ASP A 213 3.26 10.21 -5.25
N SER A 214 3.03 11.45 -4.82
CA SER A 214 4.03 12.25 -4.08
C SER A 214 4.46 11.64 -2.74
N VAL A 215 3.62 10.78 -2.17
CA VAL A 215 3.89 9.98 -0.97
C VAL A 215 4.26 8.55 -1.35
N LEU A 216 3.46 7.90 -2.20
CA LEU A 216 3.65 6.50 -2.58
C LEU A 216 4.99 6.22 -3.28
N ASP A 217 5.50 7.17 -4.07
CA ASP A 217 6.80 7.04 -4.74
C ASP A 217 7.97 7.10 -3.76
N LYS A 218 7.79 7.71 -2.59
CA LYS A 218 8.83 7.85 -1.55
C LYS A 218 8.89 6.64 -0.61
N ILE A 219 7.87 5.79 -0.65
CA ILE A 219 7.78 4.58 0.18
C ILE A 219 8.53 3.44 -0.53
N THR A 220 9.39 2.73 0.19
CA THR A 220 10.09 1.54 -0.33
C THR A 220 9.72 0.32 0.51
N PHE A 221 9.05 -0.66 -0.12
CA PHE A 221 8.72 -1.92 0.53
C PHE A 221 9.98 -2.76 0.79
N GLY A 222 9.92 -3.58 1.83
CA GLY A 222 11.04 -4.31 2.40
C GLY A 222 11.84 -3.51 3.44
N LYS A 223 11.35 -2.33 3.87
CA LYS A 223 12.06 -1.40 4.77
C LYS A 223 11.17 -0.69 5.80
N ILE A 224 9.85 -0.91 5.78
CA ILE A 224 8.90 -0.14 6.60
C ILE A 224 8.57 -0.89 7.89
N THR A 225 8.38 -2.20 7.77
CA THR A 225 8.07 -3.13 8.87
C THR A 225 9.09 -4.27 8.93
N VAL A 226 9.86 -4.51 7.88
CA VAL A 226 10.91 -5.53 7.81
C VAL A 226 12.25 -4.92 7.47
N ASN A 227 13.34 -5.63 7.79
CA ASN A 227 14.72 -5.18 7.58
C ASN A 227 15.00 -3.77 8.15
N LEU A 228 14.40 -3.47 9.31
CA LEU A 228 14.57 -2.20 10.02
C LEU A 228 16.02 -2.09 10.50
N LEU A 229 16.78 -1.19 9.87
CA LEU A 229 18.17 -0.86 10.22
C LEU A 229 18.25 0.09 11.42
#